data_AF-A0A2D5MTM4-F1
#
_entry.id   AF-A0A2D5MTM4-F1
#
_cell.length_a   1.000
_cell.length_b   1.000
_cell.length_c   1.000
_cell.angle_alpha   90.00
_cell.angle_beta   90.00
_cell.angle_gamma   90.00
#
_symmetry.space_group_name_H-M   'P 1'
#
loop_
_entity.id
_entity.type
_entity.pdbx_description
1 polymer ?
#
loop_
_entity_poly.entity_id
_entity_poly.type
_entity_poly.pdbx_seq_one_letter_code
_entity_poly.pdbx_strand_id
1 'polypeptide(L)'
;MWISIPTFGYGAEWNEKPVMCGTDEEILGMLAEKNEMLVYQGTMFSKVRDPDEDDGLSITPAVLPLGIYMNLESSTFTVLEYHKAPYNVFCIIAYGTELEIINPEEFLD
;
A
#
# COMPACT_ATOMS: atom_id res chain seq x y z
N MET A 1 -10.48 24.34 -6.75
CA MET A 1 -11.44 23.22 -6.69
C MET A 1 -10.85 22.11 -7.55
N TRP A 2 -10.25 21.10 -6.94
CA TRP A 2 -9.65 19.97 -7.64
C TRP A 2 -10.72 18.91 -7.83
N ILE A 3 -11.05 18.62 -9.09
CA ILE A 3 -11.99 17.57 -9.46
C ILE A 3 -11.14 16.32 -9.75
N SER A 4 -11.18 15.32 -8.88
CA SER A 4 -10.62 14.01 -9.14
C SER A 4 -11.54 13.28 -10.13
N ILE A 5 -11.05 13.02 -11.34
CA ILE A 5 -11.76 12.22 -12.35
C ILE A 5 -11.47 10.75 -12.06
N PRO A 6 -12.47 9.93 -11.68
CA PRO A 6 -12.26 8.48 -11.61
C PRO A 6 -12.06 7.92 -13.02
N THR A 7 -10.91 7.29 -13.25
CA THR A 7 -10.68 6.46 -14.44
C THR A 7 -11.42 5.13 -14.26
N PHE A 8 -12.45 4.89 -15.07
CA PHE A 8 -13.13 3.60 -15.12
C PHE A 8 -12.47 2.71 -16.19
N GLY A 9 -11.66 1.75 -15.76
CA GLY A 9 -11.18 0.67 -16.62
C GLY A 9 -12.21 -0.45 -16.68
N TYR A 10 -12.93 -0.57 -17.81
CA TYR A 10 -13.80 -1.71 -18.06
C TYR A 10 -12.92 -2.93 -18.42
N GLY A 11 -12.81 -3.90 -17.51
CA GLY A 11 -12.10 -5.17 -17.73
C GLY A 11 -11.11 -5.60 -16.64
N ALA A 12 -10.95 -4.80 -15.58
CA ALA A 12 -10.17 -5.23 -14.41
C ALA A 12 -11.07 -5.99 -13.42
N GLU A 13 -10.58 -7.12 -12.91
CA GLU A 13 -11.25 -7.91 -11.86
C GLU A 13 -10.52 -7.74 -10.52
N TRP A 14 -11.30 -7.60 -9.44
CA TRP A 14 -10.75 -7.60 -8.09
C TRP A 14 -10.26 -9.01 -7.75
N ASN A 15 -8.99 -9.08 -7.35
CA ASN A 15 -8.36 -10.32 -6.94
C ASN A 15 -8.01 -10.27 -5.45
N GLU A 16 -8.13 -11.41 -4.79
CA GLU A 16 -7.70 -11.57 -3.40
C GLU A 16 -6.19 -11.72 -3.34
N LYS A 17 -5.55 -10.85 -2.56
CA LYS A 17 -4.14 -10.94 -2.20
C LYS A 17 -4.03 -10.94 -0.68
N PRO A 18 -3.32 -11.89 -0.06
CA PRO A 18 -3.11 -11.85 1.37
C PRO A 18 -2.30 -10.60 1.76
N VAL A 19 -2.73 -9.96 2.85
CA VAL A 19 -2.00 -8.87 3.51
C VAL A 19 -1.55 -9.33 4.89
N MET A 20 -0.36 -8.89 5.31
CA MET A 20 0.18 -9.22 6.64
C MET A 20 0.01 -8.01 7.55
N CYS A 21 -0.83 -8.13 8.57
CA CYS A 21 -1.08 -7.06 9.53
C CYS A 21 -0.52 -7.39 10.90
N GLY A 22 -0.03 -6.39 11.61
CA GLY A 22 0.55 -6.53 12.95
C GLY A 22 0.53 -5.21 13.72
N THR A 23 1.04 -5.27 14.95
CA THR A 23 1.25 -4.07 15.77
C THR A 23 2.36 -3.19 15.19
N ASP A 24 2.47 -1.97 15.71
CA ASP A 24 3.59 -1.09 15.39
C ASP A 24 4.93 -1.71 15.79
N GLU A 25 5.03 -2.33 16.97
CA GLU A 25 6.25 -3.01 17.44
C GLU A 25 6.70 -4.13 16.48
N GLU A 26 5.76 -4.97 16.02
CA GLU A 26 6.06 -6.08 15.11
C GLU A 26 6.51 -5.56 13.74
N ILE A 27 5.70 -4.69 13.12
CA ILE A 27 5.93 -4.26 11.76
C ILE A 27 7.13 -3.30 11.67
N LEU A 28 7.22 -2.31 12.56
CA LEU A 28 8.35 -1.38 12.56
C LEU A 28 9.64 -2.07 13.02
N GLY A 29 9.55 -3.08 13.89
CA GLY A 29 10.68 -3.95 14.24
C GLY A 29 11.24 -4.67 13.01
N MET A 30 10.38 -5.30 12.21
CA MET A 30 10.78 -5.97 10.96
C MET A 30 11.44 -4.99 9.97
N LEU A 31 10.91 -3.77 9.84
CA LEU A 31 11.53 -2.75 8.98
C LEU A 31 12.91 -2.34 9.49
N ALA A 32 13.07 -2.18 10.81
CA ALA A 32 14.34 -1.85 11.43
C ALA A 32 15.38 -2.97 11.22
N GLU A 33 14.98 -4.24 11.33
CA GLU A 33 15.86 -5.40 11.04
C GLU A 33 16.36 -5.40 9.58
N LYS A 34 15.52 -4.96 8.64
CA LYS A 34 15.89 -4.80 7.23
C LYS A 34 16.63 -3.50 6.92
N ASN A 35 16.82 -2.63 7.93
CA ASN A 35 17.34 -1.28 7.79
C ASN A 35 16.59 -0.46 6.71
N GLU A 36 15.29 -0.69 6.58
CA GLU A 36 14.43 0.02 5.63
C GLU A 36 13.90 1.30 6.26
N MET A 37 14.12 2.42 5.58
CA MET A 37 13.71 3.73 6.05
C MET A 37 12.53 4.25 5.23
N LEU A 38 11.63 5.01 5.87
CA LEU A 38 10.53 5.67 5.19
C LEU A 38 11.08 6.67 4.16
N VAL A 39 10.72 6.49 2.90
CA VAL A 39 11.13 7.39 1.80
C VAL A 39 9.97 8.17 1.20
N TYR A 40 8.78 7.58 1.17
CA TYR A 40 7.57 8.21 0.67
C TYR A 40 6.40 7.92 1.58
N GLN A 41 5.49 8.88 1.66
CA GLN A 41 4.22 8.74 2.38
C GLN A 41 3.09 9.34 1.57
N GLY A 42 1.87 8.87 1.81
CA GLY A 42 0.70 9.35 1.09
C GLY A 42 -0.61 8.95 1.73
N THR A 43 -1.68 9.21 0.98
CA THR A 43 -3.03 8.72 1.28
C THR A 43 -3.46 7.82 0.14
N MET A 44 -3.89 6.62 0.49
CA MET A 44 -4.37 5.60 -0.43
C MET A 44 -5.88 5.41 -0.28
N PHE A 45 -6.53 5.12 -1.40
CA PHE A 45 -7.92 4.67 -1.44
C PHE A 45 -7.92 3.16 -1.71
N SER A 46 -8.31 2.37 -0.72
CA SER A 46 -8.27 0.91 -0.80
C SER A 46 -9.68 0.33 -0.81
N LYS A 47 -9.92 -0.64 -1.69
CA LYS A 47 -11.19 -1.38 -1.70
C LYS A 47 -11.16 -2.40 -0.57
N VAL A 48 -12.16 -2.38 0.30
CA VAL A 48 -12.24 -3.24 1.49
C VAL A 48 -13.47 -4.14 1.44
N ARG A 49 -13.46 -5.23 2.22
CA ARG A 49 -14.59 -6.13 2.34
C ARG A 49 -15.78 -5.46 3.00
N ASP A 50 -16.96 -5.69 2.44
CA ASP A 50 -18.23 -5.20 2.95
C ASP A 50 -19.29 -6.28 2.72
N PRO A 51 -19.77 -6.96 3.77
CA PRO A 51 -20.72 -8.06 3.63
C PRO A 51 -22.09 -7.60 3.13
N ASP A 52 -22.37 -6.29 3.16
CA ASP A 52 -23.67 -5.72 2.78
C ASP A 52 -23.75 -5.39 1.27
N GLU A 53 -22.66 -5.57 0.51
CA GLU A 53 -22.57 -5.33 -0.93
C GLU A 53 -22.64 -6.62 -1.76
N ASP A 54 -23.22 -6.58 -2.96
CA ASP A 54 -23.48 -7.75 -3.80
C ASP A 54 -22.21 -8.55 -4.19
N ASP A 55 -21.09 -7.87 -4.39
CA ASP A 55 -19.77 -8.47 -4.69
C ASP A 55 -18.91 -8.66 -3.43
N GLY A 56 -19.43 -8.29 -2.27
CA GLY A 56 -18.74 -8.33 -0.98
C GLY A 56 -17.64 -7.28 -0.83
N LEU A 57 -17.62 -6.22 -1.64
CA LEU A 57 -16.61 -5.16 -1.64
C LEU A 57 -17.25 -3.76 -1.52
N SER A 58 -16.84 -2.99 -0.50
CA SER A 58 -17.46 -1.69 -0.18
C SER A 58 -17.44 -0.71 -1.35
N ILE A 59 -18.59 -0.19 -1.80
CA ILE A 59 -18.65 0.79 -2.89
C ILE A 59 -17.73 1.98 -2.63
N THR A 60 -17.68 2.44 -1.37
CA THR A 60 -16.80 3.53 -0.94
C THR A 60 -15.46 2.98 -0.48
N PRO A 61 -14.33 3.37 -1.10
CA PRO A 61 -13.01 2.90 -0.66
C PRO A 61 -12.64 3.46 0.71
N ALA A 62 -11.89 2.67 1.48
CA ALA A 62 -11.26 3.11 2.71
C ALA A 62 -10.13 4.10 2.40
N VAL A 63 -10.02 5.15 3.22
CA VAL A 63 -8.96 6.17 3.10
C VAL A 63 -7.88 5.87 4.13
N LEU A 64 -6.73 5.38 3.67
CA LEU A 64 -5.67 4.84 4.53
C LEU A 64 -4.35 5.61 4.32
N PRO A 65 -3.60 5.94 5.39
CA PRO A 65 -2.21 6.36 5.27
C PRO A 65 -1.36 5.27 4.60
N LEU A 66 -0.49 5.68 3.69
CA LEU A 66 0.46 4.85 2.97
C LEU A 66 1.89 5.26 3.36
N GLY A 67 2.77 4.27 3.54
CA GLY A 67 4.21 4.47 3.66
C GLY A 67 4.98 3.51 2.76
N ILE A 68 6.03 4.01 2.09
CA ILE A 68 6.97 3.19 1.33
C ILE A 68 8.32 3.30 2.04
N TYR A 69 8.84 2.14 2.45
CA TYR A 69 10.10 1.98 3.14
C TYR A 69 11.09 1.29 2.21
N MET A 70 12.33 1.79 2.17
CA MET A 70 13.35 1.30 1.26
C MET A 70 14.71 1.22 1.97
N ASN A 71 15.49 0.22 1.58
CA ASN A 71 16.92 0.16 1.82
C ASN A 71 17.61 0.07 0.46
N LEU A 72 18.32 1.13 0.07
CA LEU A 72 19.00 1.22 -1.22
C LEU A 72 20.31 0.43 -1.27
N GLU A 73 20.90 0.09 -0.12
CA GLU A 73 22.12 -0.73 -0.07
C GLU A 73 21.80 -2.21 -0.32
N SER A 74 20.74 -2.72 0.31
CA SER A 74 20.25 -4.09 0.08
C SER A 74 19.24 -4.21 -1.06
N SER A 75 18.87 -3.09 -1.69
CA SER A 75 17.84 -2.99 -2.72
C SER A 75 16.51 -3.62 -2.31
N THR A 76 16.08 -3.44 -1.06
CA THR A 76 14.81 -3.98 -0.54
C THR A 76 13.78 -2.88 -0.31
N PHE A 77 12.50 -3.25 -0.38
CA PHE A 77 11.40 -2.35 -0.05
C PHE A 77 10.28 -3.05 0.70
N THR A 78 9.48 -2.25 1.41
CA THR A 78 8.21 -2.62 2.02
C THR A 78 7.20 -1.48 1.86
N VAL A 79 5.97 -1.80 1.48
CA VAL A 79 4.85 -0.87 1.37
C VAL A 79 3.85 -1.20 2.49
N LEU A 80 3.57 -0.18 3.30
CA LEU A 80 2.66 -0.25 4.44
C LEU A 80 1.41 0.58 4.21
N GLU A 81 0.27 0.04 4.62
CA GLU A 81 -0.92 0.83 4.96
C GLU A 81 -1.16 0.81 6.47
N TYR A 82 -1.79 1.85 7.00
CA TYR A 82 -2.16 1.92 8.41
C TYR A 82 -3.68 2.02 8.59
N HIS A 83 -4.27 1.04 9.25
CA HIS A 83 -5.68 1.10 9.65
C HIS A 83 -5.78 1.85 10.97
N LYS A 84 -6.37 3.05 10.93
CA LYS A 84 -6.60 3.89 12.12
C LYS A 84 -7.64 3.26 13.05
N ALA A 85 -8.02 4.01 14.08
CA ALA A 85 -9.08 3.61 15.00
C ALA A 85 -10.33 3.11 14.26
N PRO A 86 -10.93 1.98 14.70
CA PRO A 86 -10.62 1.28 15.94
C PRO A 86 -9.50 0.23 15.84
N TYR A 87 -9.03 -0.12 14.65
CA TYR A 87 -8.11 -1.25 14.44
C TYR A 87 -6.69 -0.95 14.93
N ASN A 88 -6.16 0.23 14.60
CA ASN A 88 -4.80 0.67 14.96
C ASN A 88 -3.71 -0.36 14.59
N VAL A 89 -3.75 -0.89 13.37
CA VAL A 89 -2.79 -1.91 12.89
C VAL A 89 -2.06 -1.42 11.64
N PHE A 90 -0.81 -1.86 11.48
CA PHE A 90 -0.06 -1.70 10.24
C PHE A 90 -0.19 -2.96 9.40
N CYS A 91 -0.41 -2.80 8.09
CA CYS A 91 -0.49 -3.91 7.15
C CYS A 91 0.56 -3.75 6.04
N ILE A 92 1.38 -4.77 5.85
CA ILE A 92 2.28 -4.91 4.71
C ILE A 92 1.44 -5.36 3.51
N ILE A 93 1.34 -4.48 2.50
CA ILE A 93 0.60 -4.76 1.26
C ILE A 93 1.52 -5.18 0.11
N ALA A 94 2.82 -4.88 0.21
CA ALA A 94 3.85 -5.37 -0.69
C ALA A 94 5.23 -5.30 -0.03
N TYR A 95 6.14 -6.18 -0.44
CA TYR A 95 7.56 -6.12 -0.10
C TYR A 95 8.36 -6.82 -1.20
N GLY A 96 9.65 -6.53 -1.28
CA GLY A 96 10.50 -7.16 -2.30
C GLY A 96 11.97 -6.79 -2.19
N THR A 97 12.70 -7.22 -3.21
CA THR A 97 14.15 -7.06 -3.40
C THR A 97 14.41 -6.51 -4.81
N GLU A 98 15.68 -6.30 -5.15
CA GLU A 98 16.10 -5.85 -6.50
C GLU A 98 15.45 -4.51 -6.90
N LEU A 99 15.29 -3.63 -5.92
CA LEU A 99 14.75 -2.31 -6.12
C LEU A 99 15.72 -1.41 -6.91
N GLU A 100 15.27 -0.93 -8.05
CA GLU A 100 16.02 -0.04 -8.93
C GLU A 100 15.35 1.34 -9.02
N ILE A 101 16.17 2.39 -9.06
CA ILE A 101 15.71 3.75 -9.36
C ILE A 101 15.73 3.90 -10.87
N ILE A 102 14.55 3.90 -11.49
CA ILE A 102 14.42 4.13 -12.92
C ILE A 102 14.25 5.62 -13.21
N ASN A 103 14.89 6.11 -14.27
CA ASN A 103 14.63 7.44 -14.80
C ASN A 103 13.29 7.42 -15.57
N PRO A 104 12.26 8.18 -15.15
CA PRO A 104 10.96 8.15 -15.80
C PRO A 104 10.98 8.60 -17.27
N GLU A 105 12.02 9.33 -17.71
CA GLU A 105 12.20 9.69 -19.12
C GLU A 105 12.41 8.45 -20.02
N GLU A 106 12.87 7.32 -19.48
CA GLU A 106 13.13 6.08 -20.26
C GLU A 106 11.84 5.32 -20.67
N PHE A 107 10.68 5.66 -20.10
CA PHE A 107 9.40 5.00 -20.40
C PHE A 107 8.44 5.84 -21.26
N LEU A 108 8.85 7.04 -21.64
CA LEU A 108 8.02 7.98 -22.40
C LEU A 108 8.33 8.02 -23.90
N ASP A 109 9.24 7.15 -24.38
CA ASP A 109 9.59 6.95 -25.80
C ASP A 109 8.77 5.82 -26.46
#